data_AF-A0AA35J4E5-F1
#
_entry.id   AF-A0AA35J4E5-F1
#
_cell.length_a   1.000
_cell.length_b   1.000
_cell.length_c   1.000
_cell.angle_alpha   90.00
_cell.angle_beta   90.00
_cell.angle_gamma   90.00
#
_symmetry.space_group_name_H-M   'P 1'
#
loop_
_entity.id
_entity.type
_entity.pdbx_description
1 polymer ?
#
loop_
_entity_poly.entity_id
_entity_poly.type
_entity_poly.pdbx_seq_one_letter_code
_entity_poly.pdbx_strand_id
1 'polypeptide(L)'
;MQFFKTLATLVTCMSFALAYVAQDLHVSFPSNKGKTSVMIGKVGPELGVDEATPTLVTVNNPNEVIQINFAVDSSDKPFQNTLLVGLPSSNLEMVFEPEIKDNGKLSMYKYKIDLATLDAALLQEAFKILEPVKATLILASSTAEAKDNLFREILQLDLDFDVAPSDSSLVDRFAIKPEIHHVFHPEPKRVAKTIAVIFVAIIIVTILSLLVTWLNSCAAAFDNIPAGANALYFLGFIATIVGFEVIFARYYLGTSIFETLFSSLYLGAPGLLASTKFLRSFGQTI
;
A
#
# COMPACT_ATOMS: atom_id res chain seq x y z
N MET A 1 -34.69 -35.83 -70.20
CA MET A 1 -33.60 -36.11 -69.24
C MET A 1 -32.98 -34.86 -68.59
N GLN A 2 -33.61 -33.67 -68.68
CA GLN A 2 -33.18 -32.45 -67.97
C GLN A 2 -34.05 -32.13 -66.73
N PHE A 3 -35.31 -32.59 -66.71
CA PHE A 3 -36.25 -32.36 -65.61
C PHE A 3 -35.90 -33.12 -64.31
N PHE A 4 -35.19 -34.25 -64.43
CA PHE A 4 -34.74 -35.04 -63.26
C PHE A 4 -33.48 -34.45 -62.60
N LYS A 5 -32.67 -33.69 -63.34
CA LYS A 5 -31.48 -33.01 -62.80
C LYS A 5 -31.83 -31.72 -62.05
N THR A 6 -32.89 -31.03 -62.47
CA THR A 6 -33.42 -29.87 -61.75
C THR A 6 -34.16 -30.28 -60.46
N LEU A 7 -34.83 -31.45 -60.45
CA LEU A 7 -35.45 -31.98 -59.23
C LEU A 7 -34.40 -32.46 -58.21
N ALA A 8 -33.31 -33.07 -58.67
CA ALA A 8 -32.21 -33.51 -57.80
C ALA A 8 -31.35 -32.37 -57.24
N THR A 9 -31.40 -31.17 -57.84
CA THR A 9 -30.70 -29.97 -57.35
C THR A 9 -31.57 -29.10 -56.45
N LEU A 10 -32.90 -29.26 -56.48
CA LEU A 10 -33.81 -28.60 -55.53
C LEU A 10 -33.90 -29.36 -54.19
N VAL A 11 -33.70 -30.68 -54.18
CA VAL A 11 -33.79 -31.50 -52.95
C VAL A 11 -32.51 -31.46 -52.11
N THR A 12 -31.36 -31.05 -52.65
CA THR A 12 -30.10 -30.91 -51.90
C THR A 12 -29.94 -29.58 -51.16
N CYS A 13 -30.91 -28.66 -51.23
CA CYS A 13 -30.83 -27.34 -50.59
C CYS A 13 -31.62 -27.22 -49.28
N MET A 14 -32.17 -28.33 -48.77
CA MET A 14 -32.72 -28.40 -47.41
C MET A 14 -32.06 -29.55 -46.63
N SER A 15 -30.73 -29.49 -46.49
CA SER A 15 -30.11 -30.05 -45.30
C SER A 15 -30.15 -28.94 -44.25
N PHE A 16 -31.20 -28.94 -43.41
CA PHE A 16 -31.10 -28.25 -42.13
C PHE A 16 -29.94 -28.91 -41.39
N ALA A 17 -28.79 -28.25 -41.33
CA ALA A 17 -27.75 -28.63 -40.41
C ALA A 17 -28.35 -28.54 -39.01
N LEU A 18 -28.41 -29.68 -38.31
CA LEU A 18 -28.77 -29.72 -36.90
C LEU A 18 -27.59 -29.16 -36.11
N ALA A 19 -27.47 -27.85 -36.12
CA ALA A 19 -26.56 -27.12 -35.26
C ALA A 19 -27.07 -27.17 -33.81
N TYR A 20 -26.18 -27.27 -32.82
CA TYR A 20 -26.60 -27.13 -31.41
C TYR A 20 -27.07 -25.70 -31.15
N VAL A 21 -28.38 -25.52 -31.10
CA VAL A 21 -29.00 -24.24 -30.76
C VAL A 21 -29.54 -24.34 -29.34
N ALA A 22 -29.01 -23.53 -28.43
CA ALA A 22 -29.60 -23.31 -27.12
C ALA A 22 -30.88 -22.49 -27.32
N GLN A 23 -32.04 -23.10 -27.05
CA GLN A 23 -33.35 -22.47 -27.15
C GLN A 23 -33.72 -21.83 -25.81
N ASP A 24 -34.25 -20.61 -25.86
CA ASP A 24 -34.77 -19.85 -24.73
C ASP A 24 -33.78 -19.69 -23.55
N LEU A 25 -32.56 -19.23 -23.87
CA LEU A 25 -31.55 -18.91 -22.87
C LEU A 25 -32.03 -17.74 -22.00
N HIS A 26 -32.17 -17.98 -20.71
CA HIS A 26 -32.57 -16.97 -19.74
C HIS A 26 -31.69 -17.01 -18.49
N VAL A 27 -31.35 -15.81 -18.02
CA VAL A 27 -30.57 -15.58 -16.82
C VAL A 27 -31.50 -15.06 -15.74
N SER A 28 -31.46 -15.70 -14.58
CA SER A 28 -32.31 -15.39 -13.44
C SER A 28 -31.49 -15.15 -12.18
N PHE A 29 -31.96 -14.23 -11.35
CA PHE A 29 -31.29 -13.80 -10.11
C PHE A 29 -32.15 -14.18 -8.90
N PRO A 30 -32.16 -15.46 -8.47
CA PRO A 30 -32.99 -15.93 -7.36
C PRO A 30 -32.68 -15.25 -6.01
N SER A 31 -31.44 -14.78 -5.81
CA SER A 31 -31.00 -14.17 -4.54
C SER A 31 -31.43 -12.70 -4.40
N ASN A 32 -31.66 -11.99 -5.51
CA ASN A 32 -31.99 -10.58 -5.51
C ASN A 32 -33.43 -10.33 -5.99
N LYS A 33 -34.34 -10.06 -5.05
CA LYS A 33 -35.77 -9.83 -5.32
C LYS A 33 -36.07 -8.58 -6.19
N GLY A 34 -35.08 -7.74 -6.46
CA GLY A 34 -35.21 -6.50 -7.25
C GLY A 34 -34.73 -6.59 -8.70
N LYS A 35 -34.04 -7.66 -9.12
CA LYS A 35 -33.54 -7.81 -10.50
C LYS A 35 -34.47 -8.70 -11.33
N THR A 36 -34.92 -8.19 -12.48
CA THR A 36 -35.73 -8.95 -13.43
C THR A 36 -34.85 -9.94 -14.21
N SER A 37 -35.38 -11.14 -14.50
CA SER A 37 -34.70 -12.12 -15.35
C SER A 37 -34.41 -11.53 -16.73
N VAL A 38 -33.20 -11.75 -17.24
CA VAL A 38 -32.79 -11.30 -18.57
C VAL A 38 -32.92 -12.45 -19.55
N MET A 39 -33.69 -12.24 -20.61
CA MET A 39 -33.83 -13.18 -21.72
C MET A 39 -32.75 -12.87 -22.77
N ILE A 40 -31.87 -13.83 -23.04
CA ILE A 40 -30.80 -13.68 -24.06
C ILE A 40 -31.29 -14.18 -25.43
N GLY A 41 -32.29 -15.08 -25.46
CA GLY A 41 -32.89 -15.59 -26.70
C GLY A 41 -32.26 -16.89 -27.18
N LYS A 42 -32.20 -17.11 -28.51
CA LYS A 42 -31.60 -18.32 -29.10
C LYS A 42 -30.12 -18.11 -29.38
N VAL A 43 -29.29 -19.09 -29.04
CA VAL A 43 -27.84 -19.01 -29.23
C VAL A 43 -27.37 -20.23 -30.05
N GLY A 44 -26.81 -19.99 -31.23
CA GLY A 44 -26.29 -21.01 -32.15
C GLY A 44 -24.86 -20.76 -32.63
N PRO A 45 -24.24 -21.70 -33.38
CA PRO A 45 -22.83 -21.65 -33.78
C PRO A 45 -22.56 -20.80 -35.04
N GLU A 46 -23.57 -20.46 -35.84
CA GLU A 46 -23.38 -19.63 -37.04
C GLU A 46 -23.20 -18.14 -36.70
N LEU A 47 -22.17 -17.50 -37.26
CA LEU A 47 -22.02 -16.04 -37.34
C LEU A 47 -23.11 -15.46 -38.28
N GLY A 48 -24.31 -15.29 -37.76
CA GLY A 48 -25.45 -14.77 -38.52
C GLY A 48 -26.81 -15.05 -37.90
N VAL A 49 -26.91 -15.99 -36.95
CA VAL A 49 -28.13 -16.19 -36.16
C VAL A 49 -27.94 -15.52 -34.80
N ASP A 50 -28.59 -14.36 -34.70
CA ASP A 50 -28.84 -13.50 -33.54
C ASP A 50 -27.69 -12.69 -32.90
N GLU A 51 -28.00 -11.38 -32.81
CA GLU A 51 -27.38 -10.24 -32.15
C GLU A 51 -27.15 -10.42 -30.62
N ALA A 52 -26.67 -11.58 -30.18
CA ALA A 52 -26.35 -11.75 -28.77
C ALA A 52 -24.98 -11.11 -28.48
N THR A 53 -24.95 -9.77 -28.39
CA THR A 53 -23.90 -9.10 -27.62
C THR A 53 -23.91 -9.68 -26.20
N PRO A 54 -22.76 -10.05 -25.62
CA PRO A 54 -22.73 -10.58 -24.27
C PRO A 54 -23.44 -9.59 -23.35
N THR A 55 -24.43 -10.08 -22.60
CA THR A 55 -25.21 -9.20 -21.73
C THR A 55 -24.34 -8.81 -20.54
N LEU A 56 -24.09 -7.52 -20.38
CA LEU A 56 -23.41 -6.98 -19.21
C LEU A 56 -24.39 -6.93 -18.03
N VAL A 57 -24.02 -7.58 -16.94
CA VAL A 57 -24.79 -7.60 -15.70
C VAL A 57 -23.90 -7.12 -14.57
N THR A 58 -24.26 -5.98 -13.97
CA THR A 58 -23.59 -5.48 -12.77
C THR A 58 -24.09 -6.24 -11.54
N VAL A 59 -23.15 -6.76 -10.76
CA VAL A 59 -23.39 -7.51 -9.53
C VAL A 59 -22.87 -6.70 -8.35
N ASN A 60 -23.78 -6.30 -7.47
CA ASN A 60 -23.48 -5.42 -6.33
C ASN A 60 -23.40 -6.20 -5.00
N ASN A 61 -23.71 -7.50 -5.00
CA ASN A 61 -23.78 -8.31 -3.80
C ASN A 61 -22.86 -9.55 -3.94
N PRO A 62 -21.91 -9.76 -3.00
CA PRO A 62 -21.00 -10.90 -3.05
C PRO A 62 -21.69 -12.26 -2.87
N ASN A 63 -22.90 -12.31 -2.30
CA ASN A 63 -23.68 -13.54 -2.10
C ASN A 63 -24.78 -13.72 -3.17
N GLU A 64 -24.62 -13.09 -4.34
CA GLU A 64 -25.59 -13.22 -5.43
C GLU A 64 -25.45 -14.59 -6.11
N VAL A 65 -26.58 -15.27 -6.27
CA VAL A 65 -26.65 -16.53 -7.03
C VAL A 65 -27.25 -16.23 -8.38
N ILE A 66 -26.56 -16.63 -9.44
CA ILE A 66 -26.95 -16.45 -10.83
C ILE A 66 -27.32 -17.82 -11.40
N GLN A 67 -28.52 -17.92 -11.98
CA GLN A 67 -29.00 -19.14 -12.62
C GLN A 67 -29.17 -18.94 -14.11
N ILE A 68 -28.49 -19.76 -14.89
CA ILE A 68 -28.60 -19.77 -16.35
C ILE A 68 -29.35 -21.03 -16.74
N ASN A 69 -30.47 -20.86 -17.45
CA ASN A 69 -31.32 -21.95 -17.90
C ASN A 69 -31.47 -21.87 -19.42
N PHE A 70 -31.39 -23.02 -20.09
CA PHE A 70 -31.74 -23.14 -21.51
C PHE A 70 -32.25 -24.54 -21.82
N ALA A 71 -32.94 -24.68 -22.94
CA ALA A 71 -33.41 -25.95 -23.45
C ALA A 71 -32.64 -26.35 -24.70
N VAL A 72 -32.34 -27.64 -24.81
CA VAL A 72 -31.81 -28.27 -26.03
C VAL A 72 -32.76 -29.39 -26.42
N ASP A 73 -32.94 -29.61 -27.72
CA ASP A 73 -33.77 -30.70 -28.23
C ASP A 73 -33.23 -32.06 -27.74
N SER A 74 -34.08 -32.88 -27.13
CA SER A 74 -33.63 -34.15 -26.51
C SER A 74 -33.07 -35.17 -27.51
N SER A 75 -33.31 -34.98 -28.81
CA SER A 75 -32.73 -35.80 -29.88
C SER A 75 -31.25 -35.53 -30.11
N ASP A 76 -30.77 -34.33 -29.78
CA ASP A 76 -29.38 -33.89 -29.95
C ASP A 76 -28.79 -33.53 -28.59
N LYS A 77 -28.46 -34.56 -27.82
CA LYS A 77 -27.85 -34.38 -26.50
C LYS A 77 -26.34 -34.13 -26.65
N PRO A 78 -25.81 -32.96 -26.25
CA PRO A 78 -24.39 -32.69 -26.33
C PRO A 78 -23.60 -33.55 -25.33
N PHE A 79 -22.43 -34.04 -25.75
CA PHE A 79 -21.53 -34.84 -24.92
C PHE A 79 -20.84 -33.98 -23.85
N GLN A 80 -20.35 -32.80 -24.25
CA GLN A 80 -19.79 -31.77 -23.39
C GLN A 80 -20.79 -30.63 -23.25
N ASN A 81 -21.13 -30.26 -22.01
CA ASN A 81 -22.06 -29.20 -21.69
C ASN A 81 -21.54 -28.38 -20.49
N THR A 82 -20.42 -27.71 -20.72
CA THR A 82 -19.70 -27.01 -19.65
C THR A 82 -19.93 -25.50 -19.75
N LEU A 83 -20.09 -24.86 -18.60
CA LEU A 83 -20.04 -23.41 -18.50
C LEU A 83 -18.71 -22.99 -17.88
N LEU A 84 -17.92 -22.23 -18.63
CA LEU A 84 -16.67 -21.63 -18.15
C LEU A 84 -16.96 -20.23 -17.63
N VAL A 85 -16.55 -19.93 -16.41
CA VAL A 85 -16.73 -18.61 -15.79
C VAL A 85 -15.36 -18.12 -15.32
N GLY A 86 -14.91 -16.97 -15.82
CA GLY A 86 -13.62 -16.42 -15.43
C GLY A 86 -13.06 -15.33 -16.34
N LEU A 87 -11.74 -15.18 -16.30
CA LEU A 87 -10.98 -14.25 -17.12
C LEU A 87 -10.10 -15.04 -18.10
N PRO A 88 -10.50 -15.10 -19.38
CA PRO A 88 -9.70 -15.76 -20.41
C PRO A 88 -8.34 -15.08 -20.64
N SER A 89 -8.24 -13.77 -20.36
CA SER A 89 -7.01 -12.97 -20.52
C SER A 89 -5.90 -13.39 -19.55
N SER A 90 -6.25 -13.76 -18.32
CA SER A 90 -5.33 -14.22 -17.27
C SER A 90 -5.29 -15.74 -17.11
N ASN A 91 -6.01 -16.49 -17.96
CA ASN A 91 -6.19 -17.95 -17.88
C ASN A 91 -6.78 -18.43 -16.54
N LEU A 92 -7.61 -17.61 -15.90
CA LEU A 92 -8.30 -17.95 -14.65
C LEU A 92 -9.75 -18.29 -14.97
N GLU A 93 -10.05 -19.58 -15.13
CA GLU A 93 -11.40 -20.05 -15.45
C GLU A 93 -11.86 -21.15 -14.50
N MET A 94 -13.14 -21.11 -14.14
CA MET A 94 -13.81 -22.12 -13.35
C MET A 94 -14.86 -22.84 -14.20
N VAL A 95 -14.91 -24.15 -14.05
CA VAL A 95 -15.86 -25.03 -14.74
C VAL A 95 -17.09 -25.24 -13.85
N PHE A 96 -18.27 -24.96 -14.40
CA PHE A 96 -19.56 -25.29 -13.78
C PHE A 96 -20.28 -26.40 -14.56
N GLU A 97 -20.80 -27.38 -13.81
CA GLU A 97 -21.58 -28.49 -14.34
C GLU A 97 -23.10 -28.16 -14.31
N PRO A 98 -23.87 -28.62 -15.31
CA PRO A 98 -25.32 -28.40 -15.35
C PRO A 98 -26.10 -29.43 -14.54
N GLU A 99 -27.21 -28.98 -13.94
CA GLU A 99 -28.32 -29.85 -13.56
C GLU A 99 -29.21 -30.09 -14.79
N ILE A 100 -29.32 -31.34 -15.24
CA ILE A 100 -30.08 -31.71 -16.44
C ILE A 100 -31.43 -32.32 -16.03
N LYS A 101 -32.52 -31.82 -16.61
CA LYS A 101 -33.87 -32.40 -16.47
C LYS A 101 -34.46 -32.68 -17.84
N ASP A 102 -34.69 -33.94 -18.16
CA ASP A 102 -35.26 -34.37 -19.43
C ASP A 102 -36.79 -34.52 -19.31
N ASN A 103 -37.53 -33.86 -20.20
CA ASN A 103 -38.99 -33.92 -20.28
C ASN A 103 -39.47 -34.65 -21.54
N GLY A 104 -38.63 -35.49 -22.14
CA GLY A 104 -38.94 -36.37 -23.27
C GLY A 104 -38.93 -35.71 -24.64
N LYS A 105 -39.29 -34.41 -24.73
CA LYS A 105 -39.20 -33.60 -25.96
C LYS A 105 -38.06 -32.57 -25.92
N LEU A 106 -37.81 -31.98 -24.75
CA LEU A 106 -36.77 -30.98 -24.52
C LEU A 106 -36.00 -31.36 -23.25
N SER A 107 -34.68 -31.25 -23.33
CA SER A 107 -33.77 -31.37 -22.19
C SER A 107 -33.46 -29.97 -21.66
N MET A 108 -33.85 -29.71 -20.40
CA MET A 108 -33.57 -28.44 -19.72
C MET A 108 -32.24 -28.54 -18.97
N TYR A 109 -31.38 -27.56 -19.20
CA TYR A 109 -30.10 -27.40 -18.52
C TYR A 109 -30.19 -26.22 -17.57
N LYS A 110 -29.69 -26.42 -16.35
CA LYS A 110 -29.64 -25.38 -15.32
C LYS A 110 -28.22 -25.29 -14.75
N TYR A 111 -27.59 -24.13 -14.88
CA TYR A 111 -26.34 -23.81 -14.20
C TYR A 111 -26.64 -22.92 -13.00
N LYS A 112 -26.02 -23.23 -11.87
CA LYS A 112 -26.09 -22.41 -10.66
C LYS A 112 -24.69 -21.89 -10.34
N ILE A 113 -24.48 -20.59 -10.55
CA ILE A 113 -23.26 -19.89 -10.18
C ILE A 113 -23.54 -19.17 -8.86
N ASP A 114 -22.78 -19.49 -7.82
CA ASP A 114 -22.84 -18.80 -6.53
C ASP A 114 -21.57 -17.97 -6.36
N LEU A 115 -21.70 -16.64 -6.41
CA LEU A 115 -20.55 -15.74 -6.34
C LEU A 115 -19.77 -15.85 -5.03
N ALA A 116 -20.43 -16.26 -3.94
CA ALA A 116 -19.75 -16.45 -2.65
C ALA A 116 -18.82 -17.66 -2.66
N THR A 117 -19.09 -18.63 -3.54
CA THR A 117 -18.30 -19.86 -3.69
C THR A 117 -17.25 -19.78 -4.78
N LEU A 118 -17.21 -18.67 -5.53
CA LEU A 118 -16.16 -18.45 -6.52
C LEU A 118 -14.79 -18.36 -5.84
N ASP A 119 -13.75 -18.75 -6.58
CA ASP A 119 -12.39 -18.70 -6.07
C ASP A 119 -12.00 -17.24 -5.78
N ALA A 120 -11.46 -17.02 -4.59
CA ALA A 120 -11.00 -15.71 -4.15
C ALA A 120 -9.92 -15.14 -5.08
N ALA A 121 -9.10 -16.01 -5.70
CA ALA A 121 -8.08 -15.59 -6.65
C ALA A 121 -8.68 -14.95 -7.92
N LEU A 122 -9.80 -15.50 -8.41
CA LEU A 122 -10.50 -15.00 -9.59
C LEU A 122 -11.15 -13.64 -9.30
N LEU A 123 -11.81 -13.51 -8.15
CA LEU A 123 -12.45 -12.25 -7.73
C LEU A 123 -11.42 -11.12 -7.52
N GLN A 124 -10.25 -11.44 -6.95
CA GLN A 124 -9.18 -10.46 -6.75
C GLN A 124 -8.56 -9.99 -8.05
N GLU A 125 -8.30 -10.90 -8.98
CA GLU A 125 -7.69 -10.54 -10.26
C GLU A 125 -8.67 -9.72 -11.11
N ALA A 126 -9.97 -10.08 -11.09
CA ALA A 126 -11.03 -9.28 -11.72
C ALA A 126 -11.06 -7.85 -11.18
N PHE A 127 -10.97 -7.68 -9.85
CA PHE A 127 -10.98 -6.37 -9.20
C PHE A 127 -9.71 -5.56 -9.50
N LYS A 128 -8.54 -6.21 -9.54
CA LYS A 128 -7.24 -5.55 -9.79
C LYS A 128 -7.10 -5.05 -11.23
N ILE A 129 -7.55 -5.85 -12.21
CA ILE A 129 -7.47 -5.52 -13.63
C ILE A 129 -8.65 -4.63 -14.08
N LEU A 130 -9.72 -4.55 -13.27
CA LEU A 130 -11.00 -3.94 -13.63
C LEU A 130 -11.58 -4.53 -14.93
N GLU A 131 -11.47 -5.86 -15.10
CA GLU A 131 -12.05 -6.59 -16.24
C GLU A 131 -13.29 -7.39 -15.78
N PRO A 132 -14.42 -7.33 -16.51
CA PRO A 132 -15.60 -8.11 -16.17
C PRO A 132 -15.37 -9.61 -16.34
N VAL A 133 -15.93 -10.41 -15.44
CA VAL A 133 -15.85 -11.87 -15.48
C VAL A 133 -16.74 -12.39 -16.60
N LYS A 134 -16.18 -13.17 -17.52
CA LYS A 134 -16.88 -13.69 -18.71
C LYS A 134 -17.42 -15.08 -18.44
N ALA A 135 -18.64 -15.36 -18.89
CA ALA A 135 -19.21 -16.69 -18.89
C ALA A 135 -19.35 -17.21 -20.33
N THR A 136 -18.64 -18.30 -20.63
CA THR A 136 -18.59 -18.93 -21.95
C THR A 136 -19.24 -20.30 -21.90
N LEU A 137 -20.25 -20.51 -22.75
CA LEU A 137 -20.96 -21.77 -22.86
C LEU A 137 -20.30 -22.66 -23.91
N ILE A 138 -20.03 -23.92 -23.54
CA ILE A 138 -19.50 -24.95 -24.42
C ILE A 138 -20.52 -26.08 -24.54
N LEU A 139 -21.11 -26.24 -25.73
CA LEU A 139 -21.91 -27.41 -26.10
C LEU A 139 -21.21 -28.10 -27.27
N ALA A 140 -20.67 -29.29 -27.04
CA ALA A 140 -19.98 -30.04 -28.07
C ALA A 140 -20.32 -31.52 -28.03
N SER A 141 -20.30 -32.18 -29.18
CA SER A 141 -20.42 -33.64 -29.27
C SER A 141 -19.44 -34.21 -30.28
N SER A 142 -18.92 -35.40 -30.00
CA SER A 142 -18.07 -36.14 -30.94
C SER A 142 -18.82 -36.65 -32.16
N THR A 143 -20.15 -36.71 -32.08
CA THR A 143 -21.04 -37.18 -33.14
C THR A 143 -21.55 -36.07 -34.06
N ALA A 144 -21.36 -34.81 -33.67
CA ALA A 144 -21.78 -33.64 -34.45
C ALA A 144 -20.62 -33.12 -35.31
N GLU A 145 -20.92 -32.43 -36.42
CA GLU A 145 -19.88 -31.82 -37.23
C GLU A 145 -19.19 -30.68 -36.47
N ALA A 146 -17.92 -30.40 -36.78
CA ALA A 146 -17.14 -29.39 -36.06
C ALA A 146 -17.79 -27.98 -36.09
N LYS A 147 -18.62 -27.71 -37.11
CA LYS A 147 -19.35 -26.44 -37.28
C LYS A 147 -20.59 -26.32 -36.41
N ASP A 148 -21.10 -27.44 -35.89
CA ASP A 148 -22.31 -27.49 -35.09
C ASP A 148 -22.03 -27.35 -33.59
N ASN A 149 -20.76 -27.41 -33.18
CA ASN A 149 -20.33 -27.19 -31.81
C ASN A 149 -20.47 -25.72 -31.41
N LEU A 150 -21.01 -25.47 -30.22
CA LEU A 150 -21.20 -24.14 -29.67
C LEU A 150 -20.05 -23.78 -28.73
N PHE A 151 -19.34 -22.71 -29.07
CA PHE A 151 -18.40 -22.03 -28.19
C PHE A 151 -18.70 -20.53 -28.25
N ARG A 152 -19.45 -20.02 -27.26
CA ARG A 152 -19.87 -18.61 -27.26
C ARG A 152 -19.88 -18.02 -25.86
N GLU A 153 -19.38 -16.79 -25.74
CA GLU A 153 -19.56 -15.95 -24.56
C GLU A 153 -21.01 -15.47 -24.48
N ILE A 154 -21.66 -15.74 -23.35
CA ILE A 154 -23.09 -15.46 -23.15
C ILE A 154 -23.34 -14.34 -22.13
N LEU A 155 -22.42 -14.11 -21.19
CA LEU A 155 -22.62 -13.19 -20.08
C LEU A 155 -21.30 -12.51 -19.68
N GLN A 156 -21.37 -11.22 -19.33
CA GLN A 156 -20.30 -10.49 -18.67
C GLN A 156 -20.78 -10.00 -17.31
N LEU A 157 -20.04 -10.33 -16.26
CA LEU A 157 -20.33 -9.94 -14.89
C LEU A 157 -19.39 -8.82 -14.47
N ASP A 158 -19.94 -7.64 -14.27
CA ASP A 158 -19.21 -6.50 -13.72
C ASP A 158 -19.38 -6.52 -12.19
N LEU A 159 -18.27 -6.59 -11.46
CA LEU A 159 -18.26 -6.79 -10.01
C LEU A 159 -18.09 -5.43 -9.32
N ASP A 160 -19.17 -4.89 -8.76
CA ASP A 160 -19.16 -3.62 -8.01
C ASP A 160 -19.30 -3.89 -6.51
N PHE A 161 -18.33 -4.63 -5.95
CA PHE A 161 -18.22 -4.85 -4.51
C PHE A 161 -16.76 -4.93 -4.07
N ASP A 162 -16.51 -4.50 -2.83
CA ASP A 162 -15.17 -4.47 -2.25
C ASP A 162 -14.72 -5.89 -1.87
N VAL A 163 -13.71 -6.41 -2.57
CA VAL A 163 -13.12 -7.71 -2.30
C VAL A 163 -12.07 -7.53 -1.22
N ALA A 164 -12.33 -8.09 -0.03
CA ALA A 164 -11.37 -8.03 1.07
C ALA A 164 -9.99 -8.59 0.62
N PRO A 165 -8.89 -7.94 1.02
CA PRO A 165 -7.56 -8.44 0.70
C PRO A 165 -7.37 -9.80 1.36
N SER A 166 -7.41 -10.86 0.55
CA SER A 166 -7.05 -12.21 0.95
C SER A 166 -5.60 -12.47 0.54
N ASP A 167 -4.84 -13.11 1.43
CA ASP A 167 -3.43 -13.46 1.22
C ASP A 167 -3.18 -14.52 0.12
N SER A 168 -4.21 -14.88 -0.66
CA SER A 168 -4.23 -16.07 -1.50
C SER A 168 -4.11 -15.81 -3.01
N SER A 169 -3.75 -14.61 -3.47
CA SER A 169 -3.35 -14.45 -4.87
C SER A 169 -1.99 -15.13 -5.10
N LEU A 170 -2.03 -16.36 -5.61
CA LEU A 170 -0.82 -17.07 -6.08
C LEU A 170 -0.04 -16.22 -7.09
N VAL A 171 -0.73 -15.33 -7.80
CA VAL A 171 -0.19 -14.37 -8.76
C VAL A 171 0.76 -13.34 -8.11
N ASP A 172 0.44 -12.81 -6.91
CA ASP A 172 1.30 -11.81 -6.26
C ASP A 172 2.40 -12.41 -5.38
N ARG A 173 2.44 -13.74 -5.20
CA ARG A 173 3.44 -14.39 -4.34
C ARG A 173 4.89 -14.15 -4.80
N PHE A 174 5.11 -14.00 -6.10
CA PHE A 174 6.44 -13.77 -6.68
C PHE A 174 6.58 -12.42 -7.38
N ALA A 175 5.61 -11.52 -7.22
CA ALA A 175 5.67 -10.19 -7.80
C ALA A 175 6.66 -9.29 -7.03
N ILE A 176 7.25 -8.33 -7.75
CA ILE A 176 8.06 -7.29 -7.13
C ILE A 176 7.18 -6.43 -6.21
N LYS A 177 7.53 -6.36 -4.93
CA LYS A 177 6.83 -5.51 -3.95
C LYS A 177 7.27 -4.05 -4.11
N PRO A 178 6.39 -3.08 -3.79
CA PRO A 178 6.77 -1.68 -3.80
C PRO A 178 7.92 -1.44 -2.81
N GLU A 179 8.84 -0.54 -3.18
CA GLU A 179 9.96 -0.13 -2.33
C GLU A 179 9.45 0.64 -1.10
N ILE A 180 10.08 0.41 0.05
CA ILE A 180 9.76 1.10 1.30
C ILE A 180 10.86 2.12 1.58
N HIS A 181 10.50 3.40 1.57
CA HIS A 181 11.40 4.49 1.96
C HIS A 181 11.16 4.91 3.41
N HIS A 182 12.22 4.93 4.22
CA HIS A 182 12.14 5.46 5.57
C HIS A 182 12.06 6.99 5.54
N VAL A 183 10.99 7.55 6.09
CA VAL A 183 10.81 9.00 6.23
C VAL A 183 11.38 9.45 7.56
N PHE A 184 12.50 10.17 7.53
CA PHE A 184 13.13 10.73 8.73
C PHE A 184 12.32 11.88 9.32
N HIS A 185 12.40 12.03 10.63
CA HIS A 185 11.81 13.17 11.33
C HIS A 185 12.55 14.47 10.95
N PRO A 186 11.82 15.60 10.79
CA PRO A 186 12.43 16.88 10.49
C PRO A 186 13.21 17.43 11.69
N GLU A 187 14.35 18.08 11.43
CA GLU A 187 15.11 18.77 12.47
C GLU A 187 14.38 20.02 12.99
N PRO A 188 14.52 20.36 14.29
CA PRO A 188 13.93 21.57 14.84
C PRO A 188 14.57 22.84 14.26
N LYS A 189 13.75 23.88 14.06
CA LYS A 189 14.21 25.18 13.55
C LYS A 189 15.10 25.89 14.58
N ARG A 190 16.25 26.41 14.14
CA ARG A 190 17.16 27.24 14.95
C ARG A 190 16.84 28.73 14.82
N VAL A 191 17.27 29.53 15.79
CA VAL A 191 17.11 31.00 15.79
C VAL A 191 17.91 31.66 14.66
N ALA A 192 17.44 32.81 14.18
CA ALA A 192 18.18 33.63 13.23
C ALA A 192 19.51 34.11 13.82
N LYS A 193 20.61 33.94 13.07
CA LYS A 193 21.98 34.30 13.50
C LYS A 193 22.08 35.76 13.94
N THR A 194 21.43 36.68 13.24
CA THR A 194 21.47 38.12 13.55
C THR A 194 20.94 38.42 14.94
N ILE A 195 19.83 37.78 15.32
CA ILE A 195 19.22 37.95 16.65
C ILE A 195 20.20 37.46 17.72
N ALA A 196 20.77 36.26 17.56
CA ALA A 196 21.75 35.73 18.50
C ALA A 196 22.97 36.65 18.68
N VAL A 197 23.51 37.21 17.59
CA VAL A 197 24.66 38.13 17.64
C VAL A 197 24.33 39.43 18.39
N ILE A 198 23.12 39.99 18.20
CA ILE A 198 22.69 41.20 18.92
C ILE A 198 22.68 40.95 20.43
N PHE A 199 22.12 39.82 20.88
CA PHE A 199 22.10 39.47 22.30
C PHE A 199 23.50 39.24 22.87
N VAL A 200 24.40 38.60 22.12
CA VAL A 200 25.81 38.47 22.54
C VAL A 200 26.46 39.84 22.71
N ALA A 201 26.22 40.78 21.78
CA ALA A 201 26.75 42.14 21.89
C ALA A 201 26.19 42.88 23.12
N ILE A 202 24.89 42.76 23.42
CA ILE A 202 24.27 43.33 24.62
C ILE A 202 24.94 42.80 25.89
N ILE A 203 25.20 41.49 25.97
CA ILE A 203 25.86 40.87 27.13
C ILE A 203 27.27 41.44 27.31
N ILE A 204 28.05 41.55 26.22
CA ILE A 204 29.41 42.12 26.26
C ILE A 204 29.36 43.58 26.73
N VAL A 205 28.45 44.40 26.19
CA VAL A 205 28.29 45.80 26.59
C VAL A 205 27.91 45.90 28.07
N THR A 206 27.06 45.01 28.56
CA THR A 206 26.66 44.98 29.97
C THR A 206 27.84 44.67 30.89
N ILE A 207 28.67 43.67 30.54
CA ILE A 207 29.88 43.34 31.31
C ILE A 207 30.88 44.50 31.28
N LEU A 208 31.09 45.14 30.12
CA LEU A 208 31.97 46.29 30.00
C LEU A 208 31.47 47.47 30.86
N SER A 209 30.16 47.73 30.83
CA SER A 209 29.53 48.76 31.67
C SER A 209 29.74 48.48 33.16
N LEU A 210 29.67 47.23 33.59
CA LEU A 210 29.95 46.84 34.98
C LEU A 210 31.40 47.17 35.36
N LEU A 211 32.37 46.78 34.52
CA LEU A 211 33.80 47.07 34.77
C LEU A 211 34.08 48.58 34.84
N VAL A 212 33.54 49.36 33.91
CA VAL A 212 33.68 50.83 33.91
C VAL A 212 33.07 51.44 35.17
N THR A 213 31.92 50.93 35.60
CA THR A 213 31.23 51.40 36.82
C THR A 213 32.05 51.12 38.07
N TRP A 214 32.66 49.93 38.20
CA TRP A 214 33.55 49.60 39.32
C TRP A 214 34.77 50.50 39.39
N LEU A 215 35.40 50.79 38.25
CA LEU A 215 36.57 51.66 38.16
C LEU A 215 36.23 53.13 38.49
N ASN A 216 35.12 53.66 37.94
CA ASN A 216 34.73 55.05 38.13
C ASN A 216 34.10 55.34 39.50
N SER A 217 33.38 54.38 40.09
CA SER A 217 32.70 54.57 41.38
C SER A 217 33.63 54.36 42.58
N CYS A 218 34.94 54.17 42.35
CA CYS A 218 35.93 53.87 43.39
C CYS A 218 35.56 52.65 44.28
N ALA A 219 34.69 51.76 43.79
CA ALA A 219 34.30 50.54 44.50
C ALA A 219 35.39 49.46 44.43
N ALA A 220 36.32 49.58 43.48
CA ALA A 220 37.47 48.70 43.26
C ALA A 220 38.78 49.49 43.29
N ALA A 221 39.05 50.21 44.39
CA ALA A 221 40.32 50.89 44.58
C ALA A 221 41.44 49.88 44.89
N PHE A 222 42.58 49.99 44.21
CA PHE A 222 43.75 49.11 44.39
C PHE A 222 44.73 49.63 45.45
N ASP A 223 44.23 50.27 46.49
CA ASP A 223 45.07 51.02 47.43
C ASP A 223 45.88 50.10 48.38
N ASN A 224 45.44 48.85 48.54
CA ASN A 224 46.02 47.88 49.49
C ASN A 224 46.66 46.66 48.80
N ILE A 225 47.41 46.88 47.71
CA ILE A 225 48.17 45.80 47.08
C ILE A 225 49.34 45.39 48.00
N PRO A 226 49.45 44.12 48.41
CA PRO A 226 50.51 43.66 49.29
C PRO A 226 51.89 43.73 48.60
N ALA A 227 52.85 44.38 49.24
CA ALA A 227 54.24 44.48 48.78
C ALA A 227 55.18 43.53 49.55
N GLY A 228 56.37 43.28 49.00
CA GLY A 228 57.40 42.44 49.62
C GLY A 228 57.12 40.92 49.51
N ALA A 229 57.51 40.14 50.52
CA ALA A 229 57.42 38.68 50.49
C ALA A 229 55.98 38.14 50.37
N ASN A 230 54.98 38.91 50.80
CA ASN A 230 53.57 38.54 50.71
C ASN A 230 52.98 38.70 49.29
N ALA A 231 53.63 39.49 48.43
CA ALA A 231 53.23 39.62 47.02
C ALA A 231 53.28 38.28 46.28
N LEU A 232 54.21 37.39 46.65
CA LEU A 232 54.32 36.06 46.05
C LEU A 232 53.10 35.19 46.36
N TYR A 233 52.57 35.26 47.60
CA TYR A 233 51.36 34.53 47.98
C TYR A 233 50.10 35.15 47.37
N PHE A 234 50.07 36.47 47.21
CA PHE A 234 49.00 37.17 46.49
C PHE A 234 48.94 36.77 45.00
N LEU A 235 50.09 36.73 44.32
CA LEU A 235 50.17 36.25 42.93
C LEU A 235 49.79 34.77 42.83
N GLY A 236 50.21 33.93 43.78
CA GLY A 236 49.79 32.53 43.86
C GLY A 236 48.28 32.36 44.06
N PHE A 237 47.65 33.20 44.87
CA PHE A 237 46.20 33.25 45.06
C PHE A 237 45.48 33.61 43.75
N ILE A 238 45.88 34.69 43.07
CA ILE A 238 45.31 35.09 41.77
C ILE A 238 45.53 33.99 40.73
N ALA A 239 46.73 33.43 40.64
CA ALA A 239 47.05 32.35 39.70
C ALA A 239 46.20 31.10 39.95
N THR A 240 45.85 30.81 41.20
CA THR A 240 44.94 29.70 41.52
C THR A 240 43.53 29.99 40.99
N ILE A 241 42.97 31.18 41.26
CA ILE A 241 41.63 31.58 40.79
C ILE A 241 41.57 31.58 39.25
N VAL A 242 42.48 32.27 38.59
CA VAL A 242 42.54 32.32 37.12
C VAL A 242 42.83 30.93 36.53
N GLY A 243 43.69 30.14 37.17
CA GLY A 243 44.00 28.79 36.73
C GLY A 243 42.79 27.85 36.77
N PHE A 244 41.91 27.96 37.77
CA PHE A 244 40.67 27.20 37.81
C PHE A 244 39.71 27.61 36.67
N GLU A 245 39.57 28.91 36.39
CA GLU A 245 38.78 29.37 35.24
C GLU A 245 39.33 28.85 33.90
N VAL A 246 40.65 28.80 33.75
CA VAL A 246 41.29 28.20 32.57
C VAL A 246 41.00 26.69 32.47
N ILE A 247 41.06 25.95 33.59
CA ILE A 247 40.72 24.52 33.61
C ILE A 247 39.26 24.30 33.21
N PHE A 248 38.33 25.13 33.69
CA PHE A 248 36.92 25.04 33.34
C PHE A 248 36.64 25.47 31.89
N ALA A 249 37.34 26.50 31.38
CA ALA A 249 37.27 26.87 29.97
C ALA A 249 37.77 25.73 29.07
N ARG A 250 38.87 25.06 29.43
CA ARG A 250 39.36 23.86 28.73
C ARG A 250 38.36 22.71 28.78
N TYR A 251 37.69 22.51 29.91
CA TYR A 251 36.62 21.52 30.04
C TYR A 251 35.46 21.83 29.10
N TYR A 252 35.00 23.08 29.07
CA TYR A 252 33.93 23.52 28.15
C TYR A 252 34.28 23.29 26.67
N LEU A 253 35.56 23.45 26.30
CA LEU A 253 36.04 23.22 24.94
C LEU A 253 36.21 21.73 24.56
N GLY A 254 35.99 20.80 25.49
CA GLY A 254 35.95 19.36 25.20
C GLY A 254 37.00 18.50 25.92
N THR A 255 37.68 19.03 26.94
CA THR A 255 38.59 18.20 27.76
C THR A 255 37.81 17.14 28.53
N SER A 256 38.37 15.94 28.69
CA SER A 256 37.70 14.87 29.44
C SER A 256 37.53 15.22 30.91
N ILE A 257 36.45 14.72 31.55
CA ILE A 257 36.18 15.01 32.96
C ILE A 257 37.30 14.54 33.90
N PHE A 258 37.95 13.40 33.60
CA PHE A 258 39.05 12.90 34.41
C PHE A 258 40.30 13.77 34.30
N GLU A 259 40.64 14.24 33.11
CA GLU A 259 41.75 15.18 32.93
C GLU A 259 41.48 16.51 33.63
N THR A 260 40.25 17.03 33.56
CA THR A 260 39.83 18.21 34.33
C THR A 260 39.96 17.97 35.82
N LEU A 261 39.51 16.82 36.32
CA LEU A 261 39.62 16.46 37.73
C LEU A 261 41.07 16.38 38.20
N PHE A 262 41.95 15.68 37.47
CA PHE A 262 43.37 15.61 37.81
C PHE A 262 44.08 16.96 37.69
N SER A 263 43.79 17.74 36.65
CA SER A 263 44.33 19.10 36.50
C SER A 263 43.90 20.00 37.67
N SER A 264 42.64 19.90 38.08
CA SER A 264 42.11 20.64 39.23
C SER A 264 42.74 20.20 40.55
N LEU A 265 43.09 18.91 40.68
CA LEU A 265 43.79 18.37 41.85
C LEU A 265 45.24 18.88 41.90
N TYR A 266 45.96 18.84 40.77
CA TYR A 266 47.34 19.31 40.66
C TYR A 266 47.47 20.81 40.90
N LEU A 267 46.50 21.62 40.46
CA LEU A 267 46.47 23.05 40.77
C LEU A 267 45.96 23.32 42.19
N GLY A 268 44.92 22.61 42.61
CA GLY A 268 44.21 22.82 43.87
C GLY A 268 45.04 22.48 45.10
N ALA A 269 45.80 21.37 45.09
CA ALA A 269 46.60 20.97 46.24
C ALA A 269 47.67 22.02 46.66
N PRO A 270 48.58 22.47 45.78
CA PRO A 270 49.52 23.55 46.10
C PRO A 270 48.82 24.92 46.18
N GLY A 271 47.81 25.16 45.32
CA GLY A 271 47.06 26.42 45.29
C GLY A 271 46.33 26.71 46.60
N LEU A 272 45.75 25.68 47.25
CA LEU A 272 45.07 25.82 48.54
C LEU A 272 46.03 26.23 49.66
N LEU A 273 47.24 25.68 49.70
CA LEU A 273 48.25 26.05 50.68
C LEU A 273 48.71 27.51 50.49
N ALA A 274 49.03 27.89 49.25
CA ALA A 274 49.44 29.26 48.92
C ALA A 274 48.34 30.28 49.21
N SER A 275 47.10 29.97 48.81
CA SER A 275 45.91 30.81 49.01
C SER A 275 45.56 30.98 50.49
N THR A 276 45.60 29.88 51.27
CA THR A 276 45.34 29.93 52.71
C THR A 276 46.40 30.77 53.43
N LYS A 277 47.67 30.65 53.02
CA LYS A 277 48.75 31.46 53.59
C LYS A 277 48.59 32.95 53.27
N PHE A 278 48.19 33.29 52.04
CA PHE A 278 47.86 34.65 51.66
C PHE A 278 46.74 35.23 52.53
N LEU A 279 45.60 34.54 52.61
CA LEU A 279 44.43 35.01 53.38
C LEU A 279 44.74 35.18 54.88
N ARG A 280 45.54 34.28 55.47
CA ARG A 280 46.00 34.42 56.86
C ARG A 280 46.87 35.65 57.06
N SER A 281 47.80 35.93 56.13
CA SER A 281 48.64 37.11 56.22
C SER A 281 47.85 38.41 56.02
N PHE A 282 46.86 38.40 55.13
CA PHE A 282 46.04 39.58 54.84
C PHE A 282 45.05 39.87 55.99
N GLY A 283 44.51 38.83 56.63
CA GLY A 283 43.64 38.98 57.81
C GLY A 283 44.34 39.51 59.07
N GLN A 284 45.67 39.64 59.07
CA GLN A 284 46.44 40.29 60.14
C GLN A 284 46.73 41.77 59.85
N THR A 285 46.53 42.21 58.61
CA THR A 285 46.80 43.59 58.15
C THR A 285 45.55 44.46 58.04
N ILE A 286 44.36 43.88 58.22
CA ILE A 286 43.07 44.56 58.40
C ILE A 286 42.82 44.74 59.90
#